data_AF-A0A945I019-F1
#
_entry.id   AF-A0A945I019-F1
#
_cell.length_a   1.000
_cell.length_b   1.000
_cell.length_c   1.000
_cell.angle_alpha   90.00
_cell.angle_beta   90.00
_cell.angle_gamma   90.00
#
_symmetry.space_group_name_H-M   'P 1'
#
loop_
_entity.id
_entity.type
_entity.pdbx_description
1 polymer ?
#
loop_
_entity_poly.entity_id
_entity_poly.type
_entity_poly.pdbx_seq_one_letter_code
_entity_poly.pdbx_strand_id
1 'polypeptide(L)'
;MRNNMKLIIQIFFVSIFFQSCSFDDNNIEYEEQLVVFASINAGFPVFDTVFVSRTAGVEESVDAANLYIENANVKLINLSDSTELNFYSIGNGRYYPVDISMQNVDSISRYWLDYIIKSGTSYRLVVSSGQDSVIAQTNVPEKIVITPANMPDYNCPDGSNQPVSTIDVNNLDNLTFDQMLSLYLDPIDYIESNSINVDSVEFKIGDCYTKSFASIPMFAVDFNEDDYNTIQIISNALETDAVGLEPFNDENSNGTFDEGEIFSDRNSNGVRDSCYINLIYSDEKGLFDNDSLEYNRLANIWKNPLKKGGADGTWRENSPYRNNPWLWNADRAPSPIMWLYFDYYGHYMMTYKSTSDSYFNYFKGDPVGQNIYLLPESNFEGGLGVFYSSSSASFLVKITKPE
;
A
#
# COMPACT_ATOMS: atom_id res chain seq x y z
N MET A 1 -39.63 -48.65 50.70
CA MET A 1 -38.25 -48.11 50.80
C MET A 1 -37.55 -47.93 49.45
N ARG A 2 -37.61 -48.89 48.51
CA ARG A 2 -36.89 -48.83 47.22
C ARG A 2 -37.30 -47.68 46.27
N ASN A 3 -38.56 -47.23 46.29
CA ASN A 3 -39.00 -46.09 45.45
C ASN A 3 -38.55 -44.72 46.00
N ASN A 4 -38.51 -44.55 47.32
CA ASN A 4 -38.08 -43.28 47.93
C ASN A 4 -36.58 -43.05 47.70
N MET A 5 -35.77 -44.11 47.67
CA MET A 5 -34.34 -44.02 47.38
C MET A 5 -34.05 -43.61 45.93
N LYS A 6 -34.86 -44.07 44.96
CA LYS A 6 -34.77 -43.64 43.55
C LYS A 6 -35.12 -42.17 43.38
N LEU A 7 -36.16 -41.70 44.08
CA LEU A 7 -36.57 -40.30 44.05
C LEU A 7 -35.48 -39.38 44.62
N ILE A 8 -34.84 -39.79 45.73
CA ILE A 8 -33.73 -39.04 46.33
C ILE A 8 -32.51 -39.00 45.40
N ILE A 9 -32.18 -40.12 44.73
CA ILE A 9 -31.08 -40.17 43.76
C ILE A 9 -31.39 -39.28 42.53
N GLN A 10 -32.64 -39.25 42.06
CA GLN A 10 -33.05 -38.38 40.96
C GLN A 10 -33.01 -36.89 41.36
N ILE A 11 -33.44 -36.54 42.57
CA ILE A 11 -33.36 -35.16 43.09
C ILE A 11 -31.89 -34.73 43.26
N PHE A 12 -31.02 -35.63 43.69
CA PHE A 12 -29.58 -35.38 43.83
C PHE A 12 -28.91 -35.19 42.46
N PHE A 13 -29.24 -36.02 41.47
CA PHE A 13 -28.75 -35.86 40.09
C PHE A 13 -29.24 -34.54 39.46
N VAL A 14 -30.50 -34.16 39.67
CA VAL A 14 -31.05 -32.88 39.19
C VAL A 14 -30.35 -31.70 39.87
N SER A 15 -30.01 -31.81 41.17
CA SER A 15 -29.28 -30.75 41.89
C SER A 15 -27.83 -30.58 41.42
N ILE A 16 -27.19 -31.64 40.92
CA ILE A 16 -25.84 -31.57 40.31
C ILE A 16 -25.89 -30.86 38.95
N PHE A 17 -26.99 -31.00 38.19
CA PHE A 17 -27.19 -30.26 36.93
C PHE A 17 -27.51 -28.76 37.13
N PHE A 18 -27.83 -28.32 38.35
CA PHE A 18 -28.00 -26.91 38.71
C PHE A 18 -26.76 -26.28 39.37
N GLN A 19 -25.60 -26.94 39.33
CA GLN A 19 -24.34 -26.20 39.44
C GLN A 19 -24.16 -25.39 38.17
N SER A 20 -24.85 -24.25 38.14
CA SER A 20 -24.61 -23.18 37.19
C SER A 20 -23.11 -22.95 37.09
N CYS A 21 -22.56 -23.04 35.89
CA CYS A 21 -21.35 -22.29 35.58
C CYS A 21 -21.61 -20.86 36.05
N SER A 22 -20.96 -20.43 37.14
CA SER A 22 -20.80 -19.01 37.34
C SER A 22 -20.03 -18.53 36.13
N PHE A 23 -20.66 -17.72 35.27
CA PHE A 23 -19.87 -16.86 34.42
C PHE A 23 -18.99 -16.06 35.37
N ASP A 24 -17.68 -16.15 35.13
CA ASP A 24 -16.72 -15.32 35.82
C ASP A 24 -16.94 -13.90 35.27
N ASP A 25 -18.00 -13.24 35.75
CA ASP A 25 -18.32 -11.83 35.51
C ASP A 25 -17.32 -10.97 36.29
N ASN A 26 -16.02 -11.24 36.10
CA ASN A 26 -15.00 -10.28 36.45
C ASN A 26 -15.28 -9.07 35.56
N ASN A 27 -15.81 -8.00 36.15
CA ASN A 27 -15.84 -6.69 35.51
C ASN A 27 -14.41 -6.41 35.04
N ILE A 28 -14.21 -6.41 33.73
CA ILE A 28 -12.95 -5.97 33.14
C ILE A 28 -12.94 -4.45 33.35
N GLU A 29 -12.25 -4.00 34.39
CA GLU A 29 -12.00 -2.59 34.59
C GLU A 29 -11.08 -2.11 33.46
N TYR A 30 -11.51 -1.05 32.78
CA TYR A 30 -10.73 -0.45 31.71
C TYR A 30 -9.43 0.12 32.29
N GLU A 31 -8.31 -0.28 31.70
CA GLU A 31 -6.99 0.29 31.95
C GLU A 31 -6.57 1.12 30.73
N GLU A 32 -6.18 2.37 30.96
CA GLU A 32 -5.63 3.23 29.92
C GLU A 32 -4.27 2.68 29.45
N GLN A 33 -4.08 2.62 28.15
CA GLN A 33 -2.86 2.08 27.53
C GLN A 33 -2.34 3.03 26.46
N LEU A 34 -1.02 3.09 26.32
CA LEU A 34 -0.39 3.75 25.18
C LEU A 34 -0.64 2.95 23.90
N VAL A 35 -0.92 3.67 22.82
CA VAL A 35 -1.12 3.14 21.47
C VAL A 35 -0.06 3.77 20.57
N VAL A 36 0.78 2.94 19.95
CA VAL A 36 1.90 3.41 19.14
C VAL A 36 1.90 2.73 17.76
N PHE A 37 1.98 3.53 16.71
CA PHE A 37 2.18 3.04 15.35
C PHE A 37 3.47 3.60 14.77
N ALA A 38 4.32 2.71 14.28
CA ALA A 38 5.61 3.09 13.71
C ALA A 38 6.04 2.11 12.62
N SER A 39 6.73 2.63 11.61
CA SER A 39 7.36 1.83 10.57
C SER A 39 8.77 2.32 10.26
N ILE A 40 9.67 1.41 9.87
CA ILE A 40 10.99 1.74 9.33
C ILE A 40 11.25 0.98 8.04
N ASN A 41 12.02 1.55 7.12
CA ASN A 41 12.38 0.92 5.85
C ASN A 41 13.90 0.91 5.66
N ALA A 42 14.45 -0.25 5.32
CA ALA A 42 15.86 -0.44 5.05
C ALA A 42 16.35 0.40 3.87
N GLY A 43 17.63 0.78 3.90
CA GLY A 43 18.29 1.51 2.83
C GLY A 43 18.02 3.02 2.83
N PHE A 44 17.13 3.51 3.69
CA PHE A 44 16.75 4.91 3.79
C PHE A 44 16.85 5.44 5.24
N PRO A 45 16.96 6.76 5.42
CA PRO A 45 16.62 7.41 6.67
C PRO A 45 15.18 7.10 7.09
N VAL A 46 14.87 7.26 8.38
CA VAL A 46 13.49 7.16 8.86
C VAL A 46 12.67 8.33 8.29
N PHE A 47 11.83 8.05 7.29
CA PHE A 47 11.01 9.07 6.63
C PHE A 47 9.56 9.10 7.13
N ASP A 48 9.10 8.07 7.82
CA ASP A 48 7.74 7.95 8.34
C ASP A 48 7.64 8.51 9.77
N THR A 49 6.43 8.90 10.18
CA THR A 49 6.18 9.43 11.53
C THR A 49 5.80 8.31 12.49
N VAL A 50 6.25 8.43 13.74
CA VAL A 50 5.71 7.62 14.84
C VAL A 50 4.44 8.30 15.36
N PHE A 51 3.34 7.56 15.42
CA PHE A 51 2.09 8.03 16.00
C PHE A 51 1.97 7.53 17.43
N VAL A 52 1.63 8.42 18.36
CA VAL A 52 1.46 8.13 19.78
C VAL A 52 0.13 8.69 20.26
N SER A 53 -0.70 7.82 20.82
CA SER A 53 -1.97 8.17 21.47
C SER A 53 -2.20 7.29 22.69
N ARG A 54 -3.32 7.50 23.38
CA ARG A 54 -3.83 6.60 24.42
C ARG A 54 -5.15 5.97 24.00
N THR A 55 -5.50 4.84 24.61
CA THR A 55 -6.87 4.31 24.54
C THR A 55 -7.83 5.23 25.28
N ALA A 56 -9.13 5.02 25.07
CA ALA A 56 -10.19 5.69 25.82
C ALA A 56 -11.19 4.65 26.33
N GLY A 57 -11.77 4.89 27.50
CA GLY A 57 -12.86 4.06 28.02
C GLY A 57 -14.13 4.25 27.18
N VAL A 58 -14.99 3.22 27.11
CA VAL A 58 -16.26 3.30 26.36
C VAL A 58 -17.18 4.41 26.90
N GLU A 59 -17.14 4.65 28.21
CA GLU A 59 -17.90 5.70 28.89
C GLU A 59 -17.19 7.07 28.87
N GLU A 60 -15.96 7.13 28.36
CA GLU A 60 -15.20 8.37 28.26
C GLU A 60 -15.70 9.20 27.07
N SER A 61 -16.36 10.32 27.34
CA SER A 61 -16.76 11.28 26.30
C SER A 61 -15.56 12.14 25.91
N VAL A 62 -14.80 11.67 24.92
CA VAL A 62 -13.59 12.34 24.43
C VAL A 62 -13.51 12.27 22.91
N ASP A 63 -13.19 13.40 22.28
CA ASP A 63 -12.91 13.42 20.84
C ASP A 63 -11.58 12.73 20.55
N ALA A 64 -11.51 11.98 19.45
CA ALA A 64 -10.29 11.26 19.05
C ALA A 64 -9.04 12.17 18.95
N ALA A 65 -9.24 13.44 18.57
CA ALA A 65 -8.15 14.42 18.50
C ALA A 65 -7.51 14.73 19.86
N ASN A 66 -8.23 14.50 20.96
CA ASN A 66 -7.74 14.73 22.32
C ASN A 66 -7.06 13.48 22.93
N LEU A 67 -7.00 12.37 22.18
CA LEU A 67 -6.29 11.15 22.58
C LEU A 67 -4.81 11.16 22.19
N TYR A 68 -4.42 12.10 21.33
CA TYR A 68 -3.03 12.25 20.90
C TYR A 68 -2.14 12.75 22.03
N ILE A 69 -0.93 12.20 22.12
CA ILE A 69 0.05 12.55 23.14
C ILE A 69 1.16 13.38 22.50
N GLU A 70 1.34 14.62 22.96
CA GLU A 70 2.29 15.57 22.37
C GLU A 70 3.66 15.64 23.07
N ASN A 71 3.76 15.09 24.27
CA ASN A 71 4.92 15.21 25.14
C ASN A 71 5.54 13.86 25.53
N ALA A 72 5.44 12.86 24.65
CA ALA A 72 6.11 11.58 24.81
C ALA A 72 7.60 11.70 24.48
N ASN A 73 8.43 10.92 25.17
CA ASN A 73 9.81 10.67 24.76
C ASN A 73 9.84 9.44 23.85
N VAL A 74 10.22 9.66 22.58
CA VAL A 74 10.24 8.64 21.54
C VAL A 74 11.68 8.47 21.03
N LYS A 75 12.20 7.24 21.11
CA LYS A 75 13.54 6.91 20.63
C LYS A 75 13.61 5.56 19.95
N LEU A 76 14.36 5.50 18.85
CA LEU A 76 14.70 4.30 18.11
C LEU A 76 16.15 3.92 18.41
N ILE A 77 16.39 2.67 18.77
CA ILE A 77 17.70 2.15 19.15
C ILE A 77 18.09 1.06 18.17
N ASN A 78 19.24 1.21 17.52
CA ASN A 78 19.87 0.15 16.75
C ASN A 78 20.53 -0.86 17.71
N LEU A 79 20.09 -2.12 17.70
CA LEU A 79 20.60 -3.12 18.65
C LEU A 79 22.00 -3.65 18.30
N SER A 80 22.50 -3.37 17.10
CA SER A 80 23.84 -3.81 16.66
C SER A 80 24.97 -2.92 17.18
N ASP A 81 24.77 -1.60 17.21
CA ASP A 81 25.79 -0.61 17.58
C ASP A 81 25.35 0.34 18.71
N SER A 82 24.12 0.17 19.22
CA SER A 82 23.52 0.98 20.29
C SER A 82 23.37 2.47 19.94
N THR A 83 23.43 2.82 18.65
CA THR A 83 23.09 4.18 18.21
C THR A 83 21.61 4.46 18.44
N GLU A 84 21.29 5.69 18.84
CA GLU A 84 19.94 6.13 19.16
C GLU A 84 19.52 7.27 18.22
N LEU A 85 18.27 7.23 17.75
CA LEU A 85 17.62 8.30 17.02
C LEU A 85 16.42 8.80 17.84
N ASN A 86 16.42 10.08 18.19
CA ASN A 86 15.33 10.72 18.93
C ASN A 86 14.29 11.28 17.96
N PHE A 87 13.02 11.26 18.38
CA PHE A 87 11.93 11.86 17.63
C PHE A 87 11.28 12.99 18.42
N TYR A 88 10.81 13.99 17.68
CA TYR A 88 10.26 15.23 18.22
C TYR A 88 8.82 15.39 17.74
N SER A 89 7.93 15.87 18.62
CA SER A 89 6.54 16.10 18.24
C SER A 89 6.45 17.17 17.15
N ILE A 90 5.66 16.87 16.13
CA ILE A 90 5.23 17.80 15.07
C ILE A 90 3.72 18.09 15.14
N GLY A 91 3.06 17.68 16.24
CA GLY A 91 1.63 17.85 16.48
C GLY A 91 0.76 16.65 16.05
N ASN A 92 -0.45 16.59 16.62
CA ASN A 92 -1.44 15.53 16.42
C ASN A 92 -0.90 14.13 16.74
N GLY A 93 -0.09 14.04 17.81
CA GLY A 93 0.53 12.79 18.26
C GLY A 93 1.57 12.23 17.30
N ARG A 94 2.04 13.02 16.33
CA ARG A 94 3.06 12.61 15.35
C ARG A 94 4.44 13.03 15.81
N TYR A 95 5.39 12.12 15.68
CA TYR A 95 6.79 12.32 16.03
C TYR A 95 7.67 12.05 14.82
N TYR A 96 8.63 12.94 14.59
CA TYR A 96 9.55 12.90 13.46
C TYR A 96 11.01 13.07 13.93
N PRO A 97 12.00 12.40 13.31
CA PRO A 97 13.39 12.43 13.76
C PRO A 97 14.15 13.74 13.49
N VAL A 98 13.48 14.75 12.90
CA VAL A 98 14.04 16.09 12.69
C VAL A 98 13.31 17.10 13.57
N ASP A 99 14.06 17.78 14.45
CA ASP A 99 13.52 18.87 15.26
C ASP A 99 13.38 20.15 14.43
N ILE A 100 12.15 20.40 13.96
CA ILE A 100 11.79 21.59 13.17
C ILE A 100 11.82 22.90 13.98
N SER A 101 11.95 22.83 15.31
CA SER A 101 11.98 24.02 16.18
C SER A 101 13.39 24.60 16.37
N MET A 102 14.44 23.86 15.99
CA MET A 102 15.82 24.27 16.18
C MET A 102 16.31 25.23 15.09
N GLN A 103 17.13 26.21 15.50
CA GLN A 103 17.71 27.22 14.60
C GLN A 103 18.83 26.68 13.66
N ASN A 104 19.34 25.46 13.92
CA ASN A 104 20.44 24.85 13.14
C ASN A 104 19.98 23.57 12.43
N VAL A 105 18.90 23.72 11.65
CA VAL A 105 18.22 22.65 10.92
C VAL A 105 19.20 21.82 10.08
N ASP A 106 20.16 22.45 9.39
CA ASP A 106 21.13 21.79 8.52
C ASP A 106 21.94 20.68 9.21
N SER A 107 22.35 20.90 10.46
CA SER A 107 23.15 19.91 11.21
C SER A 107 22.33 18.70 11.65
N ILE A 108 21.06 18.91 11.98
CA ILE A 108 20.12 17.89 12.44
C ILE A 108 19.63 17.07 11.24
N SER A 109 19.30 17.74 10.15
CA SER A 109 18.94 17.10 8.89
C SER A 109 20.05 16.19 8.38
N ARG A 110 21.32 16.60 8.47
CA ARG A 110 22.45 15.73 8.10
C ARG A 110 22.56 14.49 8.97
N TYR A 111 22.46 14.64 10.29
CA TYR A 111 22.49 13.50 11.21
C TYR A 111 21.36 12.49 10.91
N TRP A 112 20.17 13.00 10.63
CA TRP A 112 19.03 12.18 10.21
C TRP A 112 19.27 11.48 8.87
N LEU A 113 19.75 12.22 7.85
CA LEU A 113 20.09 11.68 6.52
C LEU A 113 21.16 10.57 6.60
N ASP A 114 22.09 10.68 7.54
CA ASP A 114 23.14 9.68 7.75
C ASP A 114 22.66 8.46 8.59
N TYR A 115 21.52 8.57 9.29
CA TYR A 115 20.94 7.47 10.06
C TYR A 115 20.17 6.52 9.15
N ILE A 116 20.91 5.71 8.39
CA ILE A 116 20.33 4.73 7.46
C ILE A 116 19.94 3.44 8.19
N ILE A 117 18.69 3.02 8.00
CA ILE A 117 18.19 1.73 8.52
C ILE A 117 18.84 0.58 7.74
N LYS A 118 19.46 -0.35 8.46
CA LYS A 118 20.19 -1.48 7.88
C LYS A 118 19.30 -2.72 7.77
N SER A 119 19.33 -3.39 6.61
CA SER A 119 18.75 -4.72 6.44
C SER A 119 19.39 -5.75 7.38
N GLY A 120 18.65 -6.80 7.73
CA GLY A 120 19.13 -7.88 8.62
C GLY A 120 19.45 -7.45 10.05
N THR A 121 19.10 -6.21 10.43
CA THR A 121 19.41 -5.62 11.73
C THR A 121 18.15 -5.46 12.58
N SER A 122 18.27 -5.67 13.89
CA SER A 122 17.16 -5.45 14.83
C SER A 122 17.15 -4.04 15.38
N TYR A 123 15.96 -3.44 15.44
CA TYR A 123 15.74 -2.13 16.03
C TYR A 123 14.70 -2.20 17.14
N ARG A 124 14.87 -1.37 18.15
CA ARG A 124 13.95 -1.24 19.28
C ARG A 124 13.39 0.18 19.35
N LEU A 125 12.08 0.30 19.37
CA LEU A 125 11.38 1.56 19.62
C LEU A 125 10.95 1.62 21.08
N VAL A 126 11.28 2.73 21.75
CA VAL A 126 10.88 3.01 23.12
C VAL A 126 10.07 4.30 23.11
N VAL A 127 8.86 4.22 23.66
CA VAL A 127 7.97 5.37 23.82
C VAL A 127 7.57 5.46 25.29
N SER A 128 7.80 6.62 25.90
CA SER A 128 7.43 6.87 27.29
C SER A 128 6.65 8.17 27.44
N SER A 129 5.60 8.13 28.27
CA SER A 129 4.75 9.28 28.58
C SER A 129 4.37 9.22 30.07
N GLY A 130 4.81 10.20 30.85
CA GLY A 130 4.58 10.20 32.30
C GLY A 130 5.26 9.01 32.99
N GLN A 131 4.45 8.08 33.52
CA GLN A 131 4.93 6.84 34.16
C GLN A 131 4.88 5.62 33.23
N ASP A 132 4.19 5.74 32.10
CA ASP A 132 4.01 4.64 31.15
C ASP A 132 5.19 4.58 30.19
N SER A 133 5.60 3.36 29.87
CA SER A 133 6.65 3.09 28.90
C SER A 133 6.31 1.82 28.14
N VAL A 134 6.27 1.95 26.81
CA VAL A 134 6.06 0.81 25.92
C VAL A 134 7.28 0.60 25.05
N ILE A 135 7.59 -0.68 24.81
CA ILE A 135 8.78 -1.09 24.07
C ILE A 135 8.35 -2.10 23.01
N ALA A 136 8.79 -1.88 21.77
CA ALA A 136 8.65 -2.86 20.71
C ALA A 136 9.98 -3.08 20.01
N GLN A 137 10.16 -4.28 19.48
CA GLN A 137 11.32 -4.64 18.67
C GLN A 137 10.86 -5.19 17.33
N THR A 138 11.61 -4.89 16.28
CA THR A 138 11.43 -5.45 14.94
C THR A 138 12.77 -5.88 14.35
N ASN A 139 12.76 -6.92 13.52
CA ASN A 139 13.90 -7.38 12.76
C ASN A 139 13.70 -6.94 11.31
N VAL A 140 14.57 -6.06 10.83
CA VAL A 140 14.51 -5.56 9.45
C VAL A 140 14.81 -6.73 8.50
N PRO A 141 13.93 -7.02 7.52
CA PRO A 141 14.19 -8.07 6.54
C PRO A 141 15.53 -7.87 5.82
N GLU A 142 16.06 -8.97 5.29
CA GLU A 142 17.21 -8.90 4.38
C GLU A 142 16.92 -8.03 3.16
N LYS A 143 17.96 -7.50 2.53
CA LYS A 143 17.82 -6.61 1.37
C LYS A 143 17.14 -7.35 0.22
N ILE A 144 16.04 -6.81 -0.29
CA ILE A 144 15.39 -7.32 -1.49
C ILE A 144 16.29 -7.11 -2.69
N VAL A 145 16.51 -8.20 -3.43
CA VAL A 145 17.19 -8.19 -4.71
C VAL A 145 16.17 -8.58 -5.77
N ILE A 146 15.94 -7.66 -6.71
CA ILE A 146 15.10 -7.92 -7.88
C ILE A 146 15.97 -8.08 -9.11
N THR A 147 15.59 -8.97 -10.02
CA THR A 147 16.27 -9.15 -11.31
C THR A 147 15.25 -9.34 -12.43
N PRO A 148 15.60 -8.95 -13.68
CA PRO A 148 14.74 -9.23 -14.82
C PRO A 148 14.54 -10.74 -14.99
N ALA A 149 13.30 -11.18 -15.20
CA ALA A 149 13.01 -12.59 -15.45
C ALA A 149 12.75 -12.83 -16.94
N ASN A 150 13.49 -13.75 -17.55
CA ASN A 150 13.22 -14.20 -18.91
C ASN A 150 12.13 -15.26 -18.90
N MET A 151 10.98 -14.92 -19.45
CA MET A 151 9.83 -15.82 -19.57
C MET A 151 9.80 -16.49 -20.94
N PRO A 152 9.34 -17.75 -21.04
CA PRO A 152 9.10 -18.37 -22.34
C PRO A 152 7.95 -17.67 -23.07
N ASP A 153 7.88 -17.87 -24.39
CA ASP A 153 6.74 -17.41 -25.19
C ASP A 153 5.43 -17.94 -24.62
N TYR A 154 4.44 -17.05 -24.55
CA TYR A 154 3.11 -17.36 -24.03
C TYR A 154 2.20 -17.83 -25.17
N ASN A 155 1.51 -18.95 -24.96
CA ASN A 155 0.55 -19.49 -25.92
C ASN A 155 -0.84 -18.88 -25.70
N CYS A 156 -1.25 -18.02 -26.62
CA CYS A 156 -2.54 -17.35 -26.59
C CYS A 156 -3.71 -18.32 -26.89
N PRO A 157 -4.95 -17.98 -26.49
CA PRO A 157 -6.12 -18.81 -26.76
C PRO A 157 -6.40 -19.10 -28.25
N ASP A 158 -5.91 -18.24 -29.14
CA ASP A 158 -5.99 -18.40 -30.60
C ASP A 158 -4.91 -19.34 -31.18
N GLY A 159 -4.03 -19.88 -30.33
CA GLY A 159 -2.92 -20.75 -30.70
C GLY A 159 -1.66 -20.02 -31.18
N SER A 160 -1.65 -18.68 -31.16
CA SER A 160 -0.44 -17.89 -31.43
C SER A 160 0.50 -17.91 -30.23
N ASN A 161 1.81 -17.83 -30.49
CA ASN A 161 2.80 -17.64 -29.44
C ASN A 161 3.25 -16.17 -29.44
N GLN A 162 3.19 -15.54 -28.28
CA GLN A 162 3.57 -14.14 -28.10
C GLN A 162 4.75 -14.07 -27.13
N PRO A 163 5.80 -13.28 -27.44
CA PRO A 163 6.90 -13.08 -26.52
C PRO A 163 6.46 -12.25 -25.32
N VAL A 164 7.03 -12.55 -24.16
CA VAL A 164 6.91 -11.73 -22.94
C VAL A 164 8.10 -10.77 -22.88
N SER A 165 7.87 -9.51 -22.55
CA SER A 165 8.96 -8.52 -22.50
C SER A 165 9.86 -8.76 -21.29
N THR A 166 11.17 -8.55 -21.47
CA THR A 166 12.12 -8.44 -20.36
C THR A 166 12.43 -6.96 -20.16
N ILE A 167 12.28 -6.47 -18.92
CA ILE A 167 12.51 -5.07 -18.58
C ILE A 167 13.75 -4.91 -17.68
N ASP A 168 14.44 -3.79 -17.78
CA ASP A 168 15.46 -3.39 -16.84
C ASP A 168 14.85 -2.95 -15.51
N VAL A 169 15.15 -3.71 -14.45
CA VAL A 169 14.70 -3.43 -13.07
C VAL A 169 15.77 -2.73 -12.22
N ASN A 170 16.90 -2.36 -12.82
CA ASN A 170 18.02 -1.71 -12.13
C ASN A 170 18.17 -0.22 -12.52
N ASN A 171 17.16 0.36 -13.18
CA ASN A 171 17.22 1.74 -13.68
C ASN A 171 17.18 2.83 -12.59
N LEU A 172 16.96 2.45 -11.33
CA LEU A 172 17.10 3.32 -10.16
C LEU A 172 18.31 2.96 -9.30
N ASP A 173 19.16 2.03 -9.73
CA ASP A 173 20.34 1.65 -8.98
C ASP A 173 21.29 2.85 -8.84
N ASN A 174 21.93 2.93 -7.66
CA ASN A 174 22.90 3.95 -7.29
C ASN A 174 22.32 5.36 -7.07
N LEU A 175 21.01 5.54 -7.09
CA LEU A 175 20.42 6.80 -6.61
C LEU A 175 20.63 6.94 -5.10
N THR A 176 21.13 8.11 -4.70
CA THR A 176 21.16 8.51 -3.29
C THR A 176 19.75 8.78 -2.77
N PHE A 177 19.57 8.84 -1.45
CA PHE A 177 18.27 9.19 -0.87
C PHE A 177 17.77 10.56 -1.34
N ASP A 178 18.64 11.58 -1.40
CA ASP A 178 18.26 12.92 -1.87
C ASP A 178 17.79 12.92 -3.32
N GLN A 179 18.42 12.10 -4.15
CA GLN A 179 18.02 11.88 -5.54
C GLN A 179 16.70 11.13 -5.66
N MET A 180 16.50 10.09 -4.85
CA MET A 180 15.21 9.40 -4.76
C MET A 180 14.11 10.35 -4.30
N LEU A 181 14.36 11.19 -3.30
CA LEU A 181 13.40 12.19 -2.84
C LEU A 181 13.05 13.18 -3.95
N SER A 182 14.04 13.63 -4.72
CA SER A 182 13.83 14.50 -5.87
C SER A 182 12.96 13.83 -6.95
N LEU A 183 13.23 12.55 -7.25
CA LEU A 183 12.38 11.73 -8.13
C LEU A 183 10.95 11.60 -7.60
N TYR A 184 10.75 11.44 -6.30
CA TYR A 184 9.40 11.35 -5.72
C TYR A 184 8.61 12.66 -5.79
N LEU A 185 9.30 13.81 -5.70
CA LEU A 185 8.66 15.13 -5.72
C LEU A 185 8.27 15.56 -7.15
N ASP A 186 9.14 15.30 -8.12
CA ASP A 186 8.91 15.64 -9.52
C ASP A 186 9.46 14.55 -10.44
N PRO A 187 8.73 13.43 -10.59
CA PRO A 187 9.27 12.24 -11.24
C PRO A 187 9.57 12.46 -12.72
N ILE A 188 8.72 13.19 -13.43
CA ILE A 188 8.83 13.36 -14.88
C ILE A 188 10.02 14.25 -15.21
N ASP A 189 10.11 15.43 -14.60
CA ASP A 189 11.23 16.33 -14.81
C ASP A 189 12.54 15.68 -14.37
N TYR A 190 12.54 14.90 -13.29
CA TYR A 190 13.73 14.18 -12.82
C TYR A 190 14.18 13.09 -13.80
N ILE A 191 13.26 12.27 -14.33
CA ILE A 191 13.56 11.23 -15.33
C ILE A 191 14.20 11.86 -16.57
N GLU A 192 13.60 12.93 -17.09
CA GLU A 192 14.09 13.62 -18.29
C GLU A 192 15.43 14.32 -18.06
N SER A 193 15.54 15.10 -16.97
CA SER A 193 16.74 15.88 -16.64
C SER A 193 17.96 15.01 -16.35
N ASN A 194 17.74 13.81 -15.81
CA ASN A 194 18.82 12.85 -15.51
C ASN A 194 18.97 11.78 -16.60
N SER A 195 18.17 11.81 -17.66
CA SER A 195 18.21 10.83 -18.75
C SER A 195 18.14 9.38 -18.27
N ILE A 196 17.25 9.10 -17.32
CA ILE A 196 17.06 7.74 -16.80
C ILE A 196 16.51 6.86 -17.91
N ASN A 197 17.17 5.73 -18.18
CA ASN A 197 16.69 4.77 -19.17
C ASN A 197 15.50 3.99 -18.60
N VAL A 198 14.30 4.21 -19.15
CA VAL A 198 13.08 3.53 -18.73
C VAL A 198 12.52 2.73 -19.89
N ASP A 199 12.47 1.40 -19.72
CA ASP A 199 11.88 0.51 -20.70
C ASP A 199 10.37 0.74 -20.81
N SER A 200 9.85 0.58 -22.03
CA SER A 200 8.42 0.76 -22.33
C SER A 200 7.76 -0.57 -22.67
N VAL A 201 6.53 -0.77 -22.17
CA VAL A 201 5.72 -1.96 -22.46
C VAL A 201 4.31 -1.53 -22.88
N GLU A 202 3.85 -2.09 -24.00
CA GLU A 202 2.54 -1.78 -24.56
C GLU A 202 1.42 -2.46 -23.77
N PHE A 203 0.41 -1.69 -23.38
CA PHE A 203 -0.82 -2.23 -22.81
C PHE A 203 -1.81 -2.59 -23.93
N LYS A 204 -1.81 -3.86 -24.32
CA LYS A 204 -2.73 -4.40 -25.34
C LYS A 204 -4.03 -4.85 -24.69
N ILE A 205 -5.16 -4.54 -25.32
CA ILE A 205 -6.47 -5.04 -24.93
C ILE A 205 -6.85 -6.19 -25.86
N GLY A 206 -7.37 -7.27 -25.29
CA GLY A 206 -7.88 -8.40 -26.06
C GLY A 206 -7.80 -9.72 -25.31
N ASP A 207 -8.23 -10.79 -25.99
CA ASP A 207 -8.42 -12.10 -25.39
C ASP A 207 -7.15 -12.72 -24.77
N CYS A 208 -5.99 -12.49 -25.37
CA CYS A 208 -4.72 -12.95 -24.81
C CYS A 208 -4.21 -12.05 -23.67
N TYR A 209 -4.56 -10.76 -23.68
CA TYR A 209 -3.88 -9.71 -22.90
C TYR A 209 -4.62 -9.25 -21.65
N THR A 210 -5.96 -9.16 -21.68
CA THR A 210 -6.76 -8.50 -20.63
C THR A 210 -8.01 -9.26 -20.21
N LYS A 211 -7.99 -10.60 -20.29
CA LYS A 211 -9.16 -11.45 -20.04
C LYS A 211 -9.26 -11.94 -18.60
N SER A 212 -8.14 -12.30 -17.99
CA SER A 212 -8.10 -12.84 -16.62
C SER A 212 -6.68 -12.85 -16.04
N PHE A 213 -6.49 -13.48 -14.87
CA PHE A 213 -5.18 -13.83 -14.32
C PHE A 213 -4.34 -14.75 -15.22
N ALA A 214 -4.98 -15.45 -16.16
CA ALA A 214 -4.29 -16.29 -17.11
C ALA A 214 -3.79 -15.50 -18.33
N SER A 215 -4.06 -14.20 -18.47
CA SER A 215 -3.56 -13.42 -19.61
C SER A 215 -2.03 -13.37 -19.65
N ILE A 216 -1.48 -13.13 -20.85
CA ILE A 216 -0.04 -12.99 -21.03
C ILE A 216 0.51 -11.92 -20.06
N PRO A 217 1.57 -12.24 -19.29
CA PRO A 217 2.24 -11.23 -18.50
C PRO A 217 2.91 -10.21 -19.42
N MET A 218 2.87 -8.94 -19.04
CA MET A 218 3.56 -7.87 -19.75
C MET A 218 5.08 -8.03 -19.62
N PHE A 219 5.53 -8.42 -18.42
CA PHE A 219 6.90 -8.79 -18.09
C PHE A 219 6.90 -9.62 -16.80
N ALA A 220 8.07 -10.11 -16.38
CA ALA A 220 8.21 -10.76 -15.08
C ALA A 220 9.47 -10.29 -14.35
N VAL A 221 9.40 -10.33 -13.02
CA VAL A 221 10.50 -9.94 -12.13
C VAL A 221 10.79 -11.08 -11.18
N ASP A 222 12.06 -11.48 -11.13
CA ASP A 222 12.57 -12.46 -10.19
C ASP A 222 13.04 -11.77 -8.92
N PHE A 223 12.97 -12.48 -7.79
CA PHE A 223 13.41 -11.97 -6.49
C PHE A 223 13.85 -13.11 -5.58
N ASN A 224 14.63 -12.80 -4.55
CA ASN A 224 15.12 -13.75 -3.56
C ASN A 224 13.98 -14.27 -2.65
N GLU A 225 13.13 -15.17 -3.16
CA GLU A 225 11.93 -15.68 -2.48
C GLU A 225 12.23 -16.41 -1.17
N ASP A 226 13.34 -17.15 -1.09
CA ASP A 226 13.70 -17.97 0.07
C ASP A 226 13.92 -17.14 1.36
N ASP A 227 14.15 -15.83 1.21
CA ASP A 227 14.41 -14.93 2.34
C ASP A 227 13.12 -14.35 2.94
N TYR A 228 11.95 -14.55 2.31
CA TYR A 228 10.70 -13.87 2.68
C TYR A 228 9.46 -14.76 2.62
N ASN A 229 8.52 -14.53 3.55
CA ASN A 229 7.23 -15.25 3.53
C ASN A 229 6.24 -14.69 2.50
N THR A 230 6.21 -13.37 2.31
CA THR A 230 5.33 -12.68 1.35
C THR A 230 5.95 -11.34 0.98
N ILE A 231 5.87 -10.97 -0.30
CA ILE A 231 6.27 -9.67 -0.81
C ILE A 231 5.03 -8.90 -1.25
N GLN A 232 4.97 -7.62 -0.89
CA GLN A 232 4.03 -6.65 -1.42
C GLN A 232 4.62 -6.02 -2.67
N ILE A 233 3.92 -6.15 -3.79
CA ILE A 233 4.25 -5.47 -5.04
C ILE A 233 3.32 -4.26 -5.14
N ILE A 234 3.91 -3.07 -5.14
CA ILE A 234 3.20 -1.80 -5.23
C ILE A 234 3.41 -1.25 -6.63
N SER A 235 2.31 -1.01 -7.34
CA SER A 235 2.30 -0.36 -8.64
C SER A 235 1.81 1.08 -8.46
N ASN A 236 2.72 2.04 -8.57
CA ASN A 236 2.43 3.46 -8.41
C ASN A 236 2.58 4.18 -9.75
N ALA A 237 1.45 4.60 -10.34
CA ALA A 237 1.44 5.48 -11.50
C ALA A 237 1.87 6.89 -11.10
N LEU A 238 2.81 7.47 -11.85
CA LEU A 238 3.41 8.78 -11.55
C LEU A 238 2.68 9.94 -12.26
N GLU A 239 1.78 9.63 -13.20
CA GLU A 239 1.09 10.59 -14.06
C GLU A 239 -0.44 10.41 -14.01
N THR A 240 -0.98 10.07 -12.83
CA THR A 240 -2.43 9.78 -12.67
C THR A 240 -3.31 11.02 -12.82
N ASP A 241 -2.75 12.19 -12.54
CA ASP A 241 -3.39 13.49 -12.57
C ASP A 241 -3.15 14.23 -13.90
N ALA A 242 -2.53 13.59 -14.88
CA ALA A 242 -2.31 14.18 -16.20
C ALA A 242 -3.63 14.59 -16.86
N VAL A 243 -3.74 15.88 -17.17
CA VAL A 243 -4.93 16.51 -17.76
C VAL A 243 -4.66 16.84 -19.22
N GLY A 244 -5.62 16.50 -20.07
CA GLY A 244 -5.64 16.91 -21.48
C GLY A 244 -7.06 17.02 -21.98
N LEU A 245 -7.23 17.35 -23.26
CA LEU A 245 -8.56 17.37 -23.87
C LEU A 245 -9.04 15.95 -24.15
N GLU A 246 -10.35 15.76 -24.06
CA GLU A 246 -10.98 14.50 -24.41
C GLU A 246 -10.62 14.06 -25.84
N PRO A 247 -10.31 12.76 -26.04
CA PRO A 247 -9.94 12.24 -27.34
C PRO A 247 -11.15 12.25 -28.29
N PHE A 248 -10.89 12.46 -29.56
CA PHE A 248 -11.89 12.50 -30.62
C PHE A 248 -11.45 11.65 -31.81
N ASN A 249 -12.42 11.21 -32.60
CA ASN A 249 -12.18 10.55 -33.88
C ASN A 249 -12.01 11.63 -34.96
N ASP A 250 -10.77 11.82 -35.39
CA ASP A 250 -10.41 12.75 -36.46
C ASP A 250 -10.68 12.09 -37.82
N GLU A 251 -11.90 12.26 -38.33
CA GLU A 251 -12.35 11.56 -39.54
C GLU A 251 -11.63 12.04 -40.80
N ASN A 252 -11.12 13.28 -40.77
CA ASN A 252 -10.46 13.90 -41.91
C ASN A 252 -8.93 14.00 -41.75
N SER A 253 -8.39 13.51 -40.62
CA SER A 253 -6.96 13.49 -40.29
C SER A 253 -6.30 14.86 -40.29
N ASN A 254 -7.02 15.92 -39.90
CA ASN A 254 -6.50 17.29 -39.86
C ASN A 254 -5.86 17.68 -38.51
N GLY A 255 -5.95 16.81 -37.50
CA GLY A 255 -5.41 16.98 -36.16
C GLY A 255 -6.22 17.93 -35.26
N THR A 256 -7.41 18.36 -35.69
CA THR A 256 -8.27 19.32 -34.98
C THR A 256 -9.70 18.82 -34.88
N PHE A 257 -10.36 19.09 -33.76
CA PHE A 257 -11.75 18.69 -33.58
C PHE A 257 -12.67 19.57 -34.42
N ASP A 258 -13.43 18.96 -35.32
CA ASP A 258 -14.41 19.61 -36.18
C ASP A 258 -15.86 19.43 -35.68
N GLU A 259 -16.73 20.38 -36.04
CA GLU A 259 -18.15 20.30 -35.70
C GLU A 259 -18.80 19.08 -36.37
N GLY A 260 -19.25 18.13 -35.56
CA GLY A 260 -19.87 16.88 -36.01
C GLY A 260 -19.02 15.62 -35.77
N GLU A 261 -17.75 15.78 -35.41
CA GLU A 261 -16.92 14.65 -35.02
C GLU A 261 -17.32 14.08 -33.65
N ILE A 262 -17.09 12.78 -33.50
CA ILE A 262 -17.42 12.05 -32.27
C ILE A 262 -16.23 12.14 -31.33
N PHE A 263 -16.48 12.47 -30.06
CA PHE A 263 -15.49 12.44 -28.98
C PHE A 263 -15.92 11.53 -27.84
N SER A 264 -14.95 11.08 -27.04
CA SER A 264 -15.22 10.33 -25.81
C SER A 264 -15.46 11.30 -24.68
N ASP A 265 -16.73 11.41 -24.30
CA ASP A 265 -17.25 12.24 -23.23
C ASP A 265 -17.05 11.51 -21.89
N ARG A 266 -15.81 11.55 -21.40
CA ARG A 266 -15.33 10.80 -20.23
C ARG A 266 -16.05 11.24 -18.96
N ASN A 267 -16.31 12.53 -18.81
CA ASN A 267 -17.04 13.07 -17.66
C ASN A 267 -18.56 13.15 -17.89
N SER A 268 -19.06 12.66 -19.03
CA SER A 268 -20.48 12.59 -19.39
C SER A 268 -21.22 13.94 -19.28
N ASN A 269 -20.55 15.05 -19.55
CA ASN A 269 -21.14 16.39 -19.50
C ASN A 269 -21.66 16.87 -20.87
N GLY A 270 -21.39 16.11 -21.93
CA GLY A 270 -21.84 16.39 -23.30
C GLY A 270 -21.03 17.46 -24.04
N VAL A 271 -19.90 17.91 -23.49
CA VAL A 271 -19.03 18.95 -24.05
C VAL A 271 -17.59 18.45 -24.04
N ARG A 272 -16.91 18.56 -25.18
CA ARG A 272 -15.49 18.22 -25.27
C ARG A 272 -14.65 19.18 -24.44
N ASP A 273 -14.22 18.76 -23.27
CA ASP A 273 -13.41 19.58 -22.36
C ASP A 273 -12.19 18.83 -21.80
N SER A 274 -11.71 19.23 -20.62
CA SER A 274 -10.54 18.62 -20.00
C SER A 274 -10.89 17.33 -19.26
N CYS A 275 -10.03 16.33 -19.33
CA CYS A 275 -10.21 15.09 -18.59
C CYS A 275 -8.87 14.51 -18.14
N TYR A 276 -8.91 13.55 -17.23
CA TYR A 276 -7.77 12.66 -17.03
C TYR A 276 -7.52 11.84 -18.29
N ILE A 277 -6.39 12.05 -18.94
CA ILE A 277 -6.09 11.42 -20.24
C ILE A 277 -5.40 10.06 -20.12
N ASN A 278 -4.74 9.82 -19.00
CA ASN A 278 -3.88 8.65 -18.81
C ASN A 278 -4.61 7.42 -18.28
N LEU A 279 -5.86 7.52 -17.82
CA LEU A 279 -6.60 6.34 -17.35
C LEU A 279 -6.75 5.29 -18.48
N ILE A 280 -6.40 4.04 -18.19
CA ILE A 280 -6.67 2.88 -19.04
C ILE A 280 -8.14 2.52 -18.86
N TYR A 281 -8.95 3.01 -19.78
CA TYR A 281 -10.39 2.87 -19.77
C TYR A 281 -10.91 2.94 -21.20
N SER A 282 -11.95 2.15 -21.51
CA SER A 282 -12.69 2.28 -22.76
C SER A 282 -13.99 3.05 -22.55
N ASP A 283 -14.44 3.87 -23.47
CA ASP A 283 -15.77 4.50 -23.38
C ASP A 283 -16.79 3.64 -24.11
N GLU A 284 -18.02 3.54 -23.57
CA GLU A 284 -19.11 2.79 -24.18
C GLU A 284 -19.55 3.33 -25.55
N LYS A 285 -19.16 4.57 -25.89
CA LYS A 285 -19.40 5.20 -27.20
C LYS A 285 -18.31 4.95 -28.25
N GLY A 286 -17.32 4.10 -27.98
CA GLY A 286 -16.52 3.44 -29.02
C GLY A 286 -15.40 4.27 -29.66
N LEU A 287 -14.45 4.75 -28.86
CA LEU A 287 -13.11 5.14 -29.39
C LEU A 287 -12.09 3.99 -29.38
N PHE A 288 -12.47 2.85 -28.81
CA PHE A 288 -11.69 1.62 -28.86
C PHE A 288 -12.62 0.54 -29.44
N ASP A 289 -12.09 -0.36 -30.28
CA ASP A 289 -12.86 -1.41 -30.96
C ASP A 289 -13.77 -2.20 -29.99
N ASN A 290 -14.74 -2.95 -30.53
CA ASN A 290 -15.76 -3.69 -29.77
C ASN A 290 -15.23 -4.50 -28.56
N ASP A 291 -13.97 -4.99 -28.62
CA ASP A 291 -13.27 -5.70 -27.54
C ASP A 291 -13.03 -4.86 -26.27
N SER A 292 -13.10 -3.54 -26.40
CA SER A 292 -12.84 -2.57 -25.34
C SER A 292 -14.05 -2.33 -24.42
N LEU A 293 -15.28 -2.51 -24.93
CA LEU A 293 -16.50 -2.58 -24.12
C LEU A 293 -16.46 -3.78 -23.16
N GLU A 294 -15.88 -4.89 -23.60
CA GLU A 294 -15.64 -6.06 -22.76
C GLU A 294 -14.56 -5.79 -21.70
N TYR A 295 -13.51 -5.02 -22.03
CA TYR A 295 -12.47 -4.67 -21.06
C TYR A 295 -13.03 -4.04 -19.80
N ASN A 296 -13.90 -3.03 -19.89
CA ASN A 296 -14.43 -2.39 -18.68
C ASN A 296 -15.22 -3.34 -17.80
N ARG A 297 -16.02 -4.21 -18.42
CA ARG A 297 -16.80 -5.22 -17.70
C ARG A 297 -15.88 -6.20 -16.99
N LEU A 298 -14.85 -6.68 -17.67
CA LEU A 298 -13.83 -7.57 -17.12
C LEU A 298 -13.01 -6.88 -16.02
N ALA A 299 -12.60 -5.64 -16.24
CA ALA A 299 -11.86 -4.85 -15.28
C ALA A 299 -12.70 -4.58 -14.03
N ASN A 300 -14.02 -4.40 -14.14
CA ASN A 300 -14.89 -4.30 -12.96
C ASN A 300 -15.05 -5.62 -12.18
N ILE A 301 -14.74 -6.77 -12.79
CA ILE A 301 -14.72 -8.06 -12.09
C ILE A 301 -13.41 -8.21 -11.30
N TRP A 302 -12.28 -7.90 -11.96
CA TRP A 302 -10.95 -8.17 -11.41
C TRP A 302 -10.33 -7.00 -10.63
N LYS A 303 -10.79 -5.79 -10.89
CA LYS A 303 -10.33 -4.55 -10.27
C LYS A 303 -11.52 -3.87 -9.59
N ASN A 304 -11.23 -2.86 -8.77
CA ASN A 304 -12.28 -2.06 -8.18
C ASN A 304 -13.08 -1.32 -9.26
N PRO A 305 -14.41 -1.18 -9.09
CA PRO A 305 -15.22 -0.36 -9.96
C PRO A 305 -14.64 1.05 -10.08
N LEU A 306 -14.77 1.64 -11.26
CA LEU A 306 -14.33 3.01 -11.51
C LEU A 306 -15.01 3.96 -10.52
N LYS A 307 -14.20 4.82 -9.94
CA LYS A 307 -14.67 5.93 -9.13
C LYS A 307 -14.87 7.14 -10.03
N LYS A 308 -15.73 8.05 -9.58
CA LYS A 308 -16.09 9.26 -10.31
C LYS A 308 -15.92 10.46 -9.39
N GLY A 309 -15.38 11.55 -9.93
CA GLY A 309 -15.22 12.79 -9.20
C GLY A 309 -16.56 13.31 -8.66
N GLY A 310 -16.52 13.91 -7.47
CA GLY A 310 -17.69 14.51 -6.84
C GLY A 310 -18.19 15.73 -7.61
N ALA A 311 -19.43 16.15 -7.33
CA ALA A 311 -19.99 17.35 -7.92
C ALA A 311 -19.25 18.60 -7.44
N ASP A 312 -18.46 19.21 -8.33
CA ASP A 312 -17.68 20.41 -8.07
C ASP A 312 -17.86 21.50 -9.14
N GLY A 313 -18.68 21.25 -10.17
CA GLY A 313 -18.94 22.19 -11.27
C GLY A 313 -17.74 22.40 -12.20
N THR A 314 -16.71 21.55 -12.10
CA THR A 314 -15.55 21.54 -12.99
C THR A 314 -15.58 20.30 -13.87
N TRP A 315 -14.65 20.21 -14.82
CA TRP A 315 -14.48 19.01 -15.64
C TRP A 315 -14.18 17.74 -14.83
N ARG A 316 -13.73 17.88 -13.57
CA ARG A 316 -13.49 16.76 -12.64
C ARG A 316 -14.78 16.10 -12.18
N GLU A 317 -15.89 16.83 -12.18
CA GLU A 317 -17.19 16.27 -11.87
C GLU A 317 -17.45 15.08 -12.80
N ASN A 318 -17.78 13.92 -12.20
CA ASN A 318 -18.06 12.69 -12.94
C ASN A 318 -16.89 12.13 -13.79
N SER A 319 -15.70 12.73 -13.77
CA SER A 319 -14.49 12.20 -14.40
C SER A 319 -14.10 10.85 -13.77
N PRO A 320 -13.85 9.81 -14.57
CA PRO A 320 -13.50 8.49 -14.06
C PRO A 320 -12.05 8.46 -13.57
N TYR A 321 -11.81 7.71 -12.49
CA TYR A 321 -10.47 7.44 -11.96
C TYR A 321 -10.43 6.11 -11.19
N ARG A 322 -9.21 5.63 -10.93
CA ARG A 322 -8.93 4.50 -10.03
C ARG A 322 -7.99 4.90 -8.90
N ASN A 323 -8.05 4.16 -7.80
CA ASN A 323 -7.11 4.36 -6.71
C ASN A 323 -5.68 4.11 -7.19
N ASN A 324 -4.75 4.93 -6.73
CA ASN A 324 -3.32 4.79 -6.96
C ASN A 324 -2.60 5.14 -5.64
N PRO A 325 -1.60 4.36 -5.19
CA PRO A 325 -1.06 3.14 -5.82
C PRO A 325 -1.96 1.91 -5.65
N TRP A 326 -1.67 0.87 -6.42
CA TRP A 326 -2.29 -0.45 -6.27
C TRP A 326 -1.32 -1.45 -5.63
N LEU A 327 -1.83 -2.33 -4.76
CA LEU A 327 -1.03 -3.30 -4.01
C LEU A 327 -1.43 -4.74 -4.36
N TRP A 328 -0.42 -5.57 -4.62
CA TRP A 328 -0.53 -7.01 -4.81
C TRP A 328 0.35 -7.74 -3.80
N ASN A 329 -0.04 -8.94 -3.39
CA ASN A 329 0.82 -9.82 -2.59
C ASN A 329 1.30 -10.97 -3.49
N ALA A 330 2.59 -11.27 -3.42
CA ALA A 330 3.21 -12.39 -4.11
C ALA A 330 4.04 -13.22 -3.10
N ASP A 331 3.98 -14.53 -3.25
CA ASP A 331 4.68 -15.51 -2.40
C ASP A 331 5.68 -16.37 -3.20
N ARG A 332 5.79 -16.14 -4.51
CA ARG A 332 6.66 -16.91 -5.41
C ARG A 332 7.32 -16.05 -6.47
N ALA A 333 8.54 -16.42 -6.82
CA ALA A 333 9.30 -15.88 -7.92
C ALA A 333 9.41 -16.88 -9.09
N PRO A 334 9.59 -16.39 -10.34
CA PRO A 334 9.42 -15.01 -10.76
C PRO A 334 7.94 -14.59 -10.68
N SER A 335 7.67 -13.34 -10.31
CA SER A 335 6.31 -12.80 -10.30
C SER A 335 5.92 -12.31 -11.69
N PRO A 336 4.87 -12.88 -12.31
CA PRO A 336 4.35 -12.39 -13.59
C PRO A 336 3.58 -11.09 -13.39
N ILE A 337 4.06 -10.01 -14.00
CA ILE A 337 3.39 -8.70 -13.97
C ILE A 337 2.46 -8.59 -15.17
N MET A 338 1.17 -8.62 -14.90
CA MET A 338 0.10 -8.63 -15.90
C MET A 338 -0.69 -7.31 -15.91
N TRP A 339 -1.62 -7.18 -16.84
CA TRP A 339 -2.48 -6.00 -17.02
C TRP A 339 -3.21 -5.53 -15.76
N LEU A 340 -3.41 -6.40 -14.77
CA LEU A 340 -4.05 -6.08 -13.49
C LEU A 340 -3.25 -5.11 -12.63
N TYR A 341 -1.94 -4.99 -12.86
CA TYR A 341 -1.07 -4.08 -12.12
C TYR A 341 -1.16 -2.63 -12.61
N PHE A 342 -1.75 -2.37 -13.78
CA PHE A 342 -1.73 -1.06 -14.42
C PHE A 342 -3.13 -0.54 -14.69
N ASP A 343 -3.40 0.68 -14.22
CA ASP A 343 -4.66 1.40 -14.39
C ASP A 343 -4.52 2.67 -15.24
N TYR A 344 -3.29 3.07 -15.53
CA TYR A 344 -2.93 4.30 -16.22
C TYR A 344 -1.84 4.01 -17.26
N TYR A 345 -1.78 4.82 -18.31
CA TYR A 345 -0.63 4.97 -19.20
C TYR A 345 0.36 5.96 -18.58
N GLY A 346 1.63 5.85 -18.95
CA GLY A 346 2.71 6.70 -18.43
C GLY A 346 3.70 5.92 -17.56
N HIS A 347 4.49 6.65 -16.78
CA HIS A 347 5.52 6.08 -15.93
C HIS A 347 4.94 5.47 -14.66
N TYR A 348 5.46 4.31 -14.33
CA TYR A 348 5.18 3.59 -13.11
C TYR A 348 6.45 3.41 -12.31
N MET A 349 6.36 3.65 -11.01
CA MET A 349 7.33 3.14 -10.06
C MET A 349 6.76 1.86 -9.45
N MET A 350 7.41 0.75 -9.76
CA MET A 350 7.11 -0.56 -9.22
C MET A 350 8.00 -0.82 -8.02
N THR A 351 7.41 -1.11 -6.86
CA THR A 351 8.15 -1.36 -5.61
C THR A 351 7.85 -2.76 -5.08
N TYR A 352 8.89 -3.55 -4.90
CA TYR A 352 8.84 -4.84 -4.21
C TYR A 352 9.21 -4.58 -2.75
N LYS A 353 8.30 -4.89 -1.82
CA LYS A 353 8.43 -4.60 -0.40
C LYS A 353 8.21 -5.87 0.44
N SER A 354 9.19 -6.21 1.25
CA SER A 354 9.15 -7.29 2.22
C SER A 354 8.93 -6.66 3.60
N THR A 355 8.11 -7.29 4.42
CA THR A 355 7.75 -6.82 5.76
C THR A 355 8.20 -7.80 6.83
N SER A 356 8.64 -7.29 7.97
CA SER A 356 8.96 -8.10 9.15
C SER A 356 7.76 -8.88 9.68
N ASP A 357 8.00 -9.95 10.43
CA ASP A 357 6.96 -10.76 11.09
C ASP A 357 6.00 -9.94 11.96
N SER A 358 6.46 -8.83 12.56
CA SER A 358 5.62 -7.91 13.34
C SER A 358 4.43 -7.39 12.55
N TYR A 359 4.60 -7.13 11.25
CA TYR A 359 3.50 -6.73 10.36
C TYR A 359 2.53 -7.89 10.19
N PHE A 360 3.03 -9.07 9.83
CA PHE A 360 2.18 -10.24 9.58
C PHE A 360 1.38 -10.67 10.81
N ASN A 361 2.00 -10.68 11.99
CA ASN A 361 1.32 -11.03 13.24
C ASN A 361 0.25 -10.01 13.61
N TYR A 362 0.55 -8.72 13.48
CA TYR A 362 -0.45 -7.68 13.72
C TYR A 362 -1.70 -7.85 12.84
N PHE A 363 -1.52 -8.12 11.54
CA PHE A 363 -2.63 -8.29 10.60
C PHE A 363 -3.33 -9.66 10.66
N LYS A 364 -2.72 -10.67 11.29
CA LYS A 364 -3.45 -11.88 11.70
C LYS A 364 -4.49 -11.58 12.77
N GLY A 365 -4.19 -10.63 13.66
CA GLY A 365 -5.15 -10.12 14.63
C GLY A 365 -6.08 -9.11 13.97
N ASP A 366 -7.17 -9.56 13.37
CA ASP A 366 -8.26 -8.80 12.72
C ASP A 366 -8.31 -7.27 13.00
N PRO A 367 -7.43 -6.49 12.35
CA PRO A 367 -7.31 -5.06 12.66
C PRO A 367 -8.34 -4.24 11.90
N VAL A 368 -9.03 -4.87 10.96
CA VAL A 368 -10.13 -4.29 10.18
C VAL A 368 -11.47 -4.49 10.88
N GLY A 369 -11.50 -5.16 12.03
CA GLY A 369 -12.66 -5.27 12.90
C GLY A 369 -13.79 -6.11 12.31
N GLN A 370 -13.48 -7.13 11.49
CA GLN A 370 -14.51 -8.08 11.04
C GLN A 370 -15.02 -8.97 12.20
N ASN A 371 -14.21 -9.12 13.23
CA ASN A 371 -14.43 -9.88 14.45
C ASN A 371 -14.12 -9.01 15.65
N ILE A 372 -15.18 -8.46 16.25
CA ILE A 372 -15.13 -7.58 17.43
C ILE A 372 -14.54 -8.23 18.69
N TYR A 373 -14.28 -9.54 18.68
CA TYR A 373 -13.70 -10.29 19.81
C TYR A 373 -12.20 -10.55 19.66
N LEU A 374 -11.60 -10.20 18.52
CA LEU A 374 -10.19 -10.42 18.25
C LEU A 374 -9.48 -9.06 18.15
N LEU A 375 -8.63 -8.77 19.13
CA LEU A 375 -7.77 -7.58 19.06
C LEU A 375 -6.57 -7.86 18.15
N PRO A 376 -5.99 -6.81 17.54
CA PRO A 376 -4.72 -6.92 16.84
C PRO A 376 -3.60 -7.42 17.75
N GLU A 377 -2.73 -8.28 17.22
CA GLU A 377 -1.56 -8.77 17.97
C GLU A 377 -0.48 -7.69 18.03
N SER A 378 -0.58 -6.82 19.03
CA SER A 378 0.43 -5.80 19.33
C SER A 378 1.78 -6.43 19.66
N ASN A 379 2.87 -5.86 19.13
CA ASN A 379 4.23 -6.21 19.52
C ASN A 379 4.85 -5.24 20.54
N PHE A 380 4.04 -4.35 21.12
CA PHE A 380 4.46 -3.50 22.23
C PHE A 380 4.23 -4.20 23.57
N GLU A 381 5.29 -4.27 24.38
CA GLU A 381 5.18 -4.65 25.78
C GLU A 381 4.51 -3.52 26.57
N GLY A 382 3.37 -3.82 27.22
CA GLY A 382 2.64 -2.85 28.05
C GLY A 382 1.74 -1.86 27.30
N GLY A 383 1.52 -2.07 25.99
CA GLY A 383 0.62 -1.21 25.20
C GLY A 383 0.16 -1.83 23.89
N LEU A 384 -0.47 -1.01 23.06
CA LEU A 384 -1.12 -1.42 21.81
C LEU A 384 -0.45 -0.78 20.58
N GLY A 385 -0.82 -1.30 19.40
CA GLY A 385 -0.35 -0.83 18.10
C GLY A 385 0.72 -1.73 17.50
N VAL A 386 1.52 -1.22 16.57
CA VAL A 386 2.53 -2.01 15.89
C VAL A 386 3.75 -1.19 15.53
N PHE A 387 4.92 -1.77 15.80
CA PHE A 387 6.18 -1.33 15.25
C PHE A 387 6.73 -2.42 14.31
N TYR A 388 6.76 -2.13 13.02
CA TYR A 388 7.25 -3.08 12.02
C TYR A 388 8.33 -2.46 11.15
N SER A 389 9.06 -3.31 10.44
CA SER A 389 10.09 -2.90 9.50
C SER A 389 9.87 -3.51 8.13
N SER A 390 10.52 -2.92 7.14
CA SER A 390 10.47 -3.40 5.77
C SER A 390 11.80 -3.21 5.05
N SER A 391 11.99 -3.95 3.97
CA SER A 391 13.00 -3.67 2.96
C SER A 391 12.29 -3.51 1.62
N SER A 392 12.78 -2.64 0.75
CA SER A 392 12.19 -2.45 -0.57
C SER A 392 13.22 -2.25 -1.68
N ALA A 393 12.89 -2.73 -2.88
CA ALA A 393 13.57 -2.40 -4.13
C ALA A 393 12.53 -1.83 -5.11
N SER A 394 12.93 -0.83 -5.90
CA SER A 394 12.02 -0.18 -6.86
C SER A 394 12.69 0.03 -8.21
N PHE A 395 11.88 0.06 -9.26
CA PHE A 395 12.31 0.40 -10.62
C PHE A 395 11.21 1.17 -11.34
N LEU A 396 11.59 1.84 -12.43
CA LEU A 396 10.68 2.52 -13.33
C LEU A 396 10.33 1.64 -14.53
N VAL A 397 9.09 1.72 -14.99
CA VAL A 397 8.64 1.16 -16.27
C VAL A 397 7.60 2.08 -16.88
N LYS A 398 7.59 2.22 -18.20
CA LYS A 398 6.61 3.06 -18.90
C LYS A 398 5.55 2.21 -19.59
N ILE A 399 4.29 2.47 -19.30
CA ILE A 399 3.15 1.79 -19.94
C ILE A 399 2.63 2.65 -21.08
N THR A 400 2.67 2.12 -22.30
CA THR A 400 2.28 2.85 -23.52
C THR A 400 1.01 2.29 -24.14
N LYS A 401 0.35 3.13 -24.95
CA LYS A 401 -0.72 2.67 -25.85
C LYS A 401 -0.09 1.82 -26.96
N PRO A 402 -0.80 0.80 -27.48
CA PRO A 402 -0.39 0.11 -28.70
C PRO A 402 -0.32 1.12 -29.86
N GLU A 403 0.68 0.99 -30.72
CA GLU A 403 0.78 1.76 -31.98
C GLU A 403 -0.27 1.38 -33.02
#